data_AF-A0AAD5UTU7-F1
#
_entry.id   AF-A0AAD5UTU7-F1
#
_cell.length_a   1.000
_cell.length_b   1.000
_cell.length_c   1.000
_cell.angle_alpha   90.00
_cell.angle_beta   90.00
_cell.angle_gamma   90.00
#
_symmetry.space_group_name_H-M   'P 1'
#
loop_
_entity.id
_entity.type
_entity.pdbx_description
1 polymer ?
#
loop_
_entity_poly.entity_id
_entity_poly.type
_entity_poly.pdbx_seq_one_letter_code
_entity_poly.pdbx_strand_id
1 'polypeptide(L)'
;MVVRENPEDPWKAIGETTVVTDDVDIHSHENSVPDQVTAGQKRARSSSAADEPQTKRVREGEAESNGTNGVHTSQCSPCLAPPSNSFAQKIYAQSDSSGTSSLGTGDIFLTEGWRDRWCRCPSCLPSLEAHPYLFKEEETYEPPEDPDSGLSLEELGLRALQRLPRDRAIDGIRAFNAMRDELMNHLRPFAQEQKEVTEADIRAFFDVKMAPKDT
;
A
#
# COMPACT_ATOMS: atom_id res chain seq x y z
N MET A 1 19.46 -8.41 8.42
CA MET A 1 20.13 -8.53 7.10
C MET A 1 21.64 -8.50 7.32
N VAL A 2 22.43 -9.30 6.60
CA VAL A 2 23.90 -9.32 6.74
C VAL A 2 24.58 -8.67 5.53
N VAL A 3 25.69 -7.97 5.76
CA VAL A 3 26.40 -7.20 4.72
C VAL A 3 27.92 -7.33 4.91
N ARG A 4 28.65 -7.23 3.80
CA ARG A 4 30.11 -7.06 3.72
C ARG A 4 30.46 -6.18 2.52
N GLU A 5 31.56 -5.44 2.59
CA GLU A 5 32.02 -4.56 1.51
C GLU A 5 33.06 -5.26 0.64
N ASN A 6 33.98 -6.01 1.26
CA ASN A 6 34.98 -6.82 0.58
C ASN A 6 34.83 -8.31 0.87
N PRO A 7 35.35 -9.21 0.01
CA PRO A 7 35.30 -10.64 0.26
C PRO A 7 36.07 -11.07 1.52
N GLU A 8 37.09 -10.29 1.92
CA GLU A 8 37.92 -10.52 3.10
C GLU A 8 37.30 -9.98 4.40
N ASP A 9 36.31 -9.08 4.29
CA ASP A 9 35.67 -8.49 5.45
C ASP A 9 34.75 -9.49 6.16
N PRO A 10 34.68 -9.46 7.51
CA PRO A 10 33.71 -10.23 8.25
C PRO A 10 32.28 -9.75 7.94
N TRP A 11 31.33 -10.68 7.96
CA TRP A 11 29.91 -10.39 7.84
C TRP A 11 29.42 -9.59 9.05
N LYS A 12 28.69 -8.51 8.79
CA LYS A 12 28.06 -7.68 9.83
C LYS A 12 26.54 -7.76 9.71
N ALA A 13 25.82 -7.93 10.82
CA ALA A 13 24.38 -7.86 10.85
C ALA A 13 23.92 -6.40 11.03
N ILE A 14 23.06 -5.91 10.13
CA ILE A 14 22.41 -4.60 10.29
C ILE A 14 21.40 -4.70 11.44
N GLY A 15 21.55 -3.80 12.42
CA GLY A 15 20.67 -3.71 13.59
C GLY A 15 21.19 -4.42 14.84
N GLU A 16 22.35 -5.07 14.77
CA GLU A 16 23.02 -5.62 15.94
C GLU A 16 23.81 -4.51 16.65
N THR A 17 23.20 -3.88 17.64
CA THR A 17 23.94 -3.07 18.60
C THR A 17 24.89 -4.03 19.32
N THR A 18 26.20 -3.89 19.11
CA THR A 18 27.19 -4.57 19.94
C THR A 18 26.92 -4.17 21.38
N VAL A 19 26.26 -5.03 22.15
CA VAL A 19 26.13 -4.86 23.59
C VAL A 19 27.54 -5.10 24.12
N VAL A 20 28.27 -4.01 24.31
CA VAL A 20 29.37 -3.99 25.27
C VAL A 20 28.70 -4.31 26.60
N THR A 21 29.02 -5.47 27.16
CA THR A 21 28.54 -5.92 28.46
C THR A 21 29.17 -5.04 29.54
N ASP A 22 28.59 -3.87 29.78
CA ASP A 22 28.69 -3.24 31.09
C ASP A 22 27.50 -3.76 31.90
N ASP A 23 27.79 -4.57 32.91
CA ASP A 23 26.83 -5.08 33.89
C ASP A 23 26.03 -3.92 34.48
N VAL A 24 24.71 -3.92 34.27
CA VAL A 24 23.78 -3.00 34.93
C VAL A 24 23.02 -3.78 35.99
N ASP A 25 23.39 -3.54 37.24
CA ASP A 25 22.78 -4.09 38.45
C ASP A 25 21.37 -3.50 38.64
N ILE A 26 20.34 -4.36 38.65
CA ILE A 26 18.93 -3.95 38.84
C ILE A 26 18.54 -4.25 40.28
N HIS A 27 18.55 -3.21 41.12
CA HIS A 27 17.80 -3.22 42.38
C HIS A 27 16.44 -2.55 42.20
N SER A 28 15.39 -3.34 42.36
CA SER A 28 13.97 -2.93 42.33
C SER A 28 13.39 -2.78 43.73
N HIS A 29 12.78 -1.63 44.03
CA HIS A 29 11.67 -1.37 44.97
C HIS A 29 11.42 0.16 44.95
N GLU A 30 10.24 0.77 45.00
CA GLU A 30 8.83 0.43 44.81
C GLU A 30 8.07 1.79 44.80
N ASN A 31 6.95 1.87 44.09
CA ASN A 31 5.81 2.81 44.22
C ASN A 31 5.99 4.34 44.17
N SER A 32 5.37 4.97 43.16
CA SER A 32 4.31 6.01 43.27
C SER A 32 3.91 6.56 41.88
N VAL A 33 2.62 6.51 41.54
CA VAL A 33 1.95 7.09 40.35
C VAL A 33 1.49 8.52 40.71
N PRO A 34 1.53 9.55 39.83
CA PRO A 34 0.44 9.80 38.87
C PRO A 34 0.82 10.37 37.48
N ASP A 35 0.12 9.83 36.47
CA ASP A 35 -0.72 10.52 35.47
C ASP A 35 -0.21 11.84 34.82
N GLN A 36 0.03 11.81 33.50
CA GLN A 36 -0.50 12.81 32.57
C GLN A 36 -0.25 12.47 31.10
N VAL A 37 -1.36 12.39 30.36
CA VAL A 37 -1.47 12.30 28.91
C VAL A 37 -1.29 13.70 28.31
N THR A 38 -0.42 13.88 27.31
CA THR A 38 -0.53 15.03 26.38
C THR A 38 -0.28 14.60 24.94
N ALA A 39 -1.32 14.83 24.13
CA ALA A 39 -1.33 14.64 22.69
C ALA A 39 -0.86 15.92 21.98
N GLY A 40 -0.17 15.74 20.84
CA GLY A 40 -0.23 16.63 19.68
C GLY A 40 0.62 17.90 19.69
N GLN A 41 1.65 17.93 18.84
CA GLN A 41 2.14 19.16 18.22
C GLN A 41 2.25 18.98 16.71
N LYS A 42 1.40 19.72 15.97
CA LYS A 42 1.38 19.80 14.50
C LYS A 42 2.57 20.64 14.03
N ARG A 43 3.42 20.10 13.16
CA ARG A 43 4.49 20.86 12.49
C ARG A 43 3.88 21.83 11.47
N ALA A 44 4.31 23.09 11.51
CA ALA A 44 3.89 24.14 10.59
C ALA A 44 4.44 23.91 9.17
N ARG A 45 3.61 24.18 8.16
CA ARG A 45 3.98 24.19 6.73
C ARG A 45 4.81 25.46 6.44
N SER A 46 5.96 25.29 5.78
CA SER A 46 6.71 26.41 5.19
C SER A 46 6.32 26.60 3.72
N SER A 47 6.09 27.85 3.34
CA SER A 47 5.59 28.31 2.04
C SER A 47 6.69 28.59 1.01
N SER A 48 6.32 28.37 -0.25
CA SER A 48 6.99 28.63 -1.53
C SER A 48 7.73 29.98 -1.70
N ALA A 49 8.81 29.98 -2.48
CA ALA A 49 9.17 31.06 -3.41
C ALA A 49 9.93 30.50 -4.64
N ALA A 50 9.53 30.94 -5.82
CA ALA A 50 10.09 30.62 -7.14
C ALA A 50 11.13 31.67 -7.58
N ASP A 51 12.13 31.29 -8.40
CA ASP A 51 12.53 32.02 -9.63
C ASP A 51 13.56 31.22 -10.48
N GLU A 52 13.49 31.36 -11.80
CA GLU A 52 14.28 30.64 -12.84
C GLU A 52 15.64 31.35 -13.23
N PRO A 53 16.19 31.30 -14.48
CA PRO A 53 17.28 30.41 -14.93
C PRO A 53 18.52 31.18 -15.45
N GLN A 54 19.69 30.53 -15.62
CA GLN A 54 20.83 31.14 -16.34
C GLN A 54 21.61 30.18 -17.26
N THR A 55 22.17 30.79 -18.30
CA THR A 55 22.53 30.28 -19.63
C THR A 55 24.04 30.06 -19.87
N LYS A 56 24.37 29.03 -20.67
CA LYS A 56 25.31 28.96 -21.84
C LYS A 56 26.79 29.45 -21.74
N ARG A 57 27.75 28.50 -21.96
CA ARG A 57 29.05 28.62 -22.71
C ARG A 57 29.50 27.20 -23.14
N VAL A 58 29.44 26.78 -24.42
CA VAL A 58 30.46 26.79 -25.53
C VAL A 58 31.81 26.17 -25.08
N ARG A 59 32.22 24.94 -25.45
CA ARG A 59 32.56 24.19 -26.71
C ARG A 59 34.09 24.03 -26.86
N GLU A 60 34.48 22.82 -27.29
CA GLU A 60 35.74 22.33 -27.92
C GLU A 60 36.52 21.36 -27.02
N GLY A 61 36.96 20.16 -27.45
CA GLY A 61 37.04 19.60 -28.80
C GLY A 61 37.10 18.08 -28.83
N GLU A 62 37.18 17.57 -30.06
CA GLU A 62 37.14 16.18 -30.49
C GLU A 62 38.43 15.42 -30.17
N ALA A 63 38.30 14.12 -29.90
CA ALA A 63 39.31 13.14 -30.24
C ALA A 63 38.64 11.77 -30.46
N GLU A 64 38.47 11.40 -31.72
CA GLU A 64 38.26 10.03 -32.15
C GLU A 64 39.52 9.21 -31.85
N SER A 65 39.35 7.98 -31.34
CA SER A 65 40.32 6.92 -31.57
C SER A 65 39.68 5.54 -31.48
N ASN A 66 39.44 4.99 -32.67
CA ASN A 66 39.76 3.63 -33.11
C ASN A 66 39.40 2.43 -32.23
N GLY A 67 38.61 1.56 -32.84
CA GLY A 67 38.44 0.18 -32.42
C GLY A 67 39.77 -0.56 -32.37
N THR A 68 39.98 -1.22 -31.24
CA THR A 68 40.90 -2.35 -31.09
C THR A 68 40.13 -3.45 -30.38
N ASN A 69 40.06 -4.62 -31.01
CA ASN A 69 39.60 -5.87 -30.41
C ASN A 69 40.49 -6.20 -29.20
N GLY A 70 40.10 -5.69 -28.05
CA GLY A 70 40.63 -6.08 -26.76
C GLY A 70 39.69 -7.11 -26.15
N VAL A 71 40.21 -8.31 -25.91
CA VAL A 71 39.62 -9.26 -24.98
C VAL A 71 39.43 -8.51 -23.66
N HIS A 72 38.20 -8.08 -23.38
CA HIS A 72 37.82 -7.60 -22.07
C HIS A 72 37.89 -8.81 -21.14
N THR A 73 39.02 -8.97 -20.46
CA THR A 73 39.03 -9.59 -19.14
C THR A 73 38.19 -8.68 -18.27
N SER A 74 36.87 -8.83 -18.33
CA SER A 74 35.94 -8.25 -17.38
C SER A 74 36.48 -8.57 -16.01
N GLN A 75 36.90 -7.54 -15.28
CA GLN A 75 37.20 -7.66 -13.87
C GLN A 75 35.91 -8.15 -13.21
N CYS A 76 35.84 -9.46 -13.02
CA CYS A 76 34.72 -10.14 -12.43
C CYS A 76 34.76 -9.71 -10.95
N SER A 77 33.87 -8.81 -10.56
CA SER A 77 33.78 -8.36 -9.18
C SER A 77 33.62 -9.59 -8.28
N PRO A 78 34.36 -9.65 -7.15
CA PRO A 78 34.30 -10.80 -6.26
C PRO A 78 32.86 -10.98 -5.77
N CYS A 79 32.42 -12.23 -5.63
CA CYS A 79 31.08 -12.51 -5.16
C CYS A 79 30.95 -12.06 -3.70
N LEU A 80 30.08 -11.08 -3.46
CA LEU A 80 29.76 -10.58 -2.12
C LEU A 80 28.59 -11.32 -1.48
N ALA A 81 27.94 -12.27 -2.15
CA ALA A 81 26.80 -13.00 -1.58
C ALA A 81 27.21 -13.90 -0.38
N PRO A 82 26.33 -14.09 0.61
CA PRO A 82 26.58 -14.99 1.72
C PRO A 82 26.60 -16.45 1.27
N PRO A 83 27.39 -17.31 1.94
CA PRO A 83 27.34 -18.74 1.68
C PRO A 83 25.94 -19.27 2.02
N SER A 84 25.49 -20.25 1.25
CA SER A 84 24.23 -20.93 1.50
C SER A 84 24.21 -21.59 2.88
N ASN A 85 23.18 -21.30 3.67
CA ASN A 85 23.04 -21.90 5.00
C ASN A 85 22.69 -23.40 4.88
N SER A 86 23.51 -24.25 5.49
CA SER A 86 23.36 -25.71 5.42
C SER A 86 22.07 -26.22 6.07
N PHE A 87 21.56 -25.53 7.09
CA PHE A 87 20.28 -25.85 7.71
C PHE A 87 19.12 -25.50 6.77
N ALA A 88 19.15 -24.34 6.13
CA ALA A 88 18.14 -23.93 5.15
C ALA A 88 18.07 -24.91 3.96
N GLN A 89 19.21 -25.36 3.45
CA GLN A 89 19.27 -26.36 2.37
C GLN A 89 18.58 -27.68 2.74
N LYS A 90 18.74 -28.14 3.99
CA LYS A 90 18.06 -29.36 4.46
C LYS A 90 16.54 -29.19 4.48
N ILE A 91 16.05 -28.00 4.83
CA ILE A 91 14.61 -27.70 4.82
C ILE A 91 14.07 -27.73 3.39
N TYR A 92 14.73 -27.05 2.45
CA TYR A 92 14.31 -27.05 1.04
C TYR A 92 14.34 -28.45 0.42
N ALA A 93 15.37 -29.26 0.72
CA ALA A 93 15.46 -30.63 0.21
C ALA A 93 14.34 -31.54 0.74
N GLN A 94 13.82 -31.28 1.95
CA GLN A 94 12.72 -32.04 2.53
C GLN A 94 11.36 -31.63 1.94
N SER A 95 11.15 -30.35 1.61
CA SER A 95 9.89 -29.87 1.05
C SER A 95 9.58 -30.42 -0.34
N ASP A 96 10.59 -30.73 -1.15
CA ASP A 96 10.42 -31.27 -2.51
C ASP A 96 10.00 -32.76 -2.52
N SER A 97 10.20 -33.47 -1.41
CA SER A 97 9.97 -34.92 -1.30
C SER A 97 8.55 -35.31 -0.88
N SER A 98 7.77 -34.38 -0.33
CA SER A 98 6.41 -34.60 0.15
C SER A 98 5.46 -33.75 -0.69
N GLY A 99 4.76 -34.37 -1.64
CA GLY A 99 3.91 -33.71 -2.66
C GLY A 99 2.69 -32.92 -2.14
N THR A 100 2.67 -32.53 -0.87
CA THR A 100 1.66 -31.66 -0.24
C THR A 100 2.34 -30.69 0.73
N SER A 101 3.38 -29.99 0.28
CA SER A 101 4.07 -28.97 1.08
C SER A 101 3.41 -27.61 0.81
N SER A 102 2.51 -27.21 1.69
CA SER A 102 2.21 -25.79 1.90
C SER A 102 3.54 -25.09 2.20
N LEU A 103 4.18 -24.50 1.19
CA LEU A 103 5.31 -23.60 1.37
C LEU A 103 4.85 -22.56 2.38
N GLY A 104 5.37 -22.63 3.61
CA GLY A 104 4.90 -21.78 4.70
C GLY A 104 4.91 -20.33 4.26
N THR A 105 3.81 -19.63 4.47
CA THR A 105 3.73 -18.19 4.21
C THR A 105 4.40 -17.46 5.36
N GLY A 106 5.32 -16.54 5.04
CA GLY A 106 5.98 -15.70 6.02
C GLY A 106 6.24 -14.33 5.42
N ASP A 107 6.06 -13.31 6.26
CA ASP A 107 6.38 -11.93 5.88
C ASP A 107 7.90 -11.72 5.95
N ILE A 108 8.44 -11.07 4.93
CA ILE A 108 9.87 -10.77 4.83
C ILE A 108 10.05 -9.27 5.06
N PHE A 109 10.74 -8.91 6.14
CA PHE A 109 11.10 -7.53 6.46
C PHE A 109 12.54 -7.25 6.02
N LEU A 110 12.71 -6.32 5.08
CA LEU A 110 14.01 -5.93 4.53
C LEU A 110 14.34 -4.50 4.96
N THR A 111 15.60 -4.25 5.26
CA THR A 111 16.09 -2.92 5.63
C THR A 111 16.14 -2.00 4.40
N GLU A 112 16.02 -0.69 4.60
CA GLU A 112 16.08 0.31 3.53
C GLU A 112 17.32 0.14 2.64
N GLY A 113 17.18 0.35 1.32
CA GLY A 113 18.27 0.20 0.34
C GLY A 113 18.74 -1.24 0.09
N TRP A 114 17.93 -2.26 0.41
CA TRP A 114 18.32 -3.67 0.24
C TRP A 114 18.56 -4.07 -1.21
N ARG A 115 17.90 -3.42 -2.17
CA ARG A 115 18.02 -3.68 -3.61
C ARG A 115 19.44 -3.42 -4.13
N ASP A 116 20.13 -2.45 -3.55
CA ASP A 116 21.50 -2.11 -3.95
C ASP A 116 22.55 -3.05 -3.35
N ARG A 117 22.19 -3.80 -2.29
CA ARG A 117 23.09 -4.71 -1.58
C ARG A 117 23.18 -6.10 -2.20
N TRP A 118 22.37 -6.41 -3.20
CA TRP A 118 22.48 -7.68 -3.91
C TRP A 118 23.79 -7.77 -4.69
N CYS A 119 24.47 -8.92 -4.58
CA CYS A 119 25.66 -9.17 -5.37
C CYS A 119 25.31 -9.29 -6.87
N ARG A 120 26.00 -8.53 -7.72
CA ARG A 120 25.78 -8.47 -9.18
C ARG A 120 26.85 -9.21 -9.99
N CYS A 121 27.56 -10.16 -9.37
CA CYS A 121 28.54 -10.98 -10.08
C CYS A 121 27.84 -11.95 -11.07
N PRO A 122 28.56 -12.50 -12.06
CA PRO A 122 27.99 -13.36 -13.10
C PRO A 122 27.29 -14.64 -12.59
N SER A 123 27.60 -15.09 -11.37
CA SER A 123 26.93 -16.24 -10.76
C SER A 123 25.64 -15.89 -10.02
N CYS A 124 25.50 -14.68 -9.47
CA CYS A 124 24.33 -14.26 -8.70
C CYS A 124 23.26 -13.57 -9.56
N LEU A 125 23.70 -12.81 -10.56
CA LEU A 125 22.84 -11.97 -11.39
C LEU A 125 21.71 -12.76 -12.11
N PRO A 126 21.92 -13.94 -12.71
CA PRO A 126 20.87 -14.66 -13.42
C PRO A 126 19.67 -15.05 -12.54
N SER A 127 19.91 -15.38 -11.27
CA SER A 127 18.83 -15.74 -10.31
C SER A 127 17.99 -14.52 -9.91
N LEU A 128 18.63 -13.36 -9.82
CA LEU A 128 17.97 -12.09 -9.50
C LEU A 128 17.16 -11.55 -10.68
N GLU A 129 17.66 -11.71 -11.91
CA GLU A 129 16.92 -11.32 -13.13
C GLU A 129 15.65 -12.16 -13.35
N ALA A 130 15.66 -13.42 -12.92
CA ALA A 130 14.46 -14.25 -12.92
C ALA A 130 13.35 -13.71 -12.00
N HIS A 131 13.69 -12.84 -11.04
CA HIS A 131 12.80 -12.28 -10.04
C HIS A 131 12.92 -10.74 -10.02
N PRO A 132 12.35 -10.03 -11.01
CA PRO A 132 12.57 -8.59 -11.19
C PRO A 132 12.13 -7.76 -9.98
N TYR A 133 11.13 -8.21 -9.22
CA TYR A 133 10.66 -7.58 -8.00
C TYR A 133 11.69 -7.58 -6.86
N LEU A 134 12.76 -8.37 -6.93
CA LEU A 134 13.91 -8.31 -6.01
C LEU A 134 14.94 -7.25 -6.41
N PHE A 135 14.98 -6.91 -7.70
CA PHE A 135 16.00 -6.03 -8.27
C PHE A 135 15.49 -4.60 -8.50
N LYS A 136 14.31 -4.45 -9.09
CA LYS A 136 13.70 -3.16 -9.42
C LYS A 136 12.58 -2.84 -8.46
N GLU A 137 12.49 -1.56 -8.08
CA GLU A 137 11.29 -1.03 -7.46
C GLU A 137 10.15 -1.09 -8.47
N GLU A 138 9.02 -1.64 -8.05
CA GLU A 138 7.84 -1.72 -8.90
C GLU A 138 7.14 -0.37 -8.88
N GLU A 139 6.70 0.09 -10.06
CA GLU A 139 5.89 1.29 -10.14
C GLU A 139 4.61 1.04 -9.34
N THR A 140 4.34 1.90 -8.37
CA THR A 140 3.07 1.85 -7.65
C THR A 140 1.97 2.15 -8.66
N TYR A 141 1.11 1.17 -8.95
CA TYR A 141 -0.05 1.41 -9.79
C TYR A 141 -0.96 2.43 -9.10
N GLU A 142 -1.11 3.59 -9.72
CA GLU A 142 -2.09 4.60 -9.30
C GLU A 142 -3.34 4.43 -10.18
N PRO A 143 -4.49 4.06 -9.59
CA PRO A 143 -5.73 3.99 -10.34
C PRO A 143 -6.04 5.33 -11.03
N PRO A 144 -6.62 5.31 -12.25
CA PRO A 144 -7.07 6.54 -12.89
C PRO A 144 -8.03 7.31 -11.98
N GLU A 145 -7.90 8.64 -11.98
CA GLU A 145 -8.85 9.49 -11.29
C GLU A 145 -10.25 9.27 -11.89
N ASP A 146 -11.23 8.98 -11.02
CA ASP A 146 -12.63 8.92 -11.43
C ASP A 146 -13.07 10.33 -11.83
N PRO A 147 -13.65 10.56 -13.02
CA PRO A 147 -14.17 11.88 -13.39
C PRO A 147 -15.18 12.46 -12.39
N ASP A 148 -15.80 11.62 -11.56
CA ASP A 148 -16.76 12.01 -10.55
C ASP A 148 -16.14 12.24 -9.15
N SER A 149 -14.84 11.96 -8.97
CA SER A 149 -14.13 12.05 -7.67
C SER A 149 -14.01 13.46 -7.10
N GLY A 150 -14.21 14.50 -7.92
CA GLY A 150 -14.18 15.91 -7.51
C GLY A 150 -15.55 16.58 -7.46
N LEU A 151 -16.63 15.87 -7.76
CA LEU A 151 -17.97 16.45 -7.85
C LEU A 151 -18.74 16.32 -6.53
N SER A 152 -19.57 17.31 -6.23
CA SER A 152 -20.49 17.23 -5.09
C SER A 152 -21.60 16.19 -5.34
N LEU A 153 -22.17 15.65 -4.26
CA LEU A 153 -23.31 14.72 -4.34
C LEU A 153 -24.49 15.33 -5.13
N GLU A 154 -24.70 16.64 -5.01
CA GLU A 154 -25.74 17.36 -5.73
C GLU A 154 -25.48 17.38 -7.24
N GLU A 155 -24.25 17.72 -7.65
CA GLU A 155 -23.86 17.75 -9.07
C GLU A 155 -23.92 16.35 -9.70
N LEU A 156 -23.48 15.33 -8.97
CA LEU A 156 -23.57 13.93 -9.38
C LEU A 156 -25.05 13.53 -9.58
N GLY A 157 -25.90 13.90 -8.62
CA GLY A 157 -27.35 13.65 -8.67
C GLY A 157 -28.01 14.37 -9.85
N LEU A 158 -27.68 15.64 -10.09
CA LEU A 158 -28.23 16.41 -11.20
C LEU A 158 -27.81 15.82 -12.55
N ARG A 159 -26.54 15.42 -12.70
CA ARG A 159 -26.04 14.78 -13.91
C ARG A 159 -26.73 13.44 -14.17
N ALA A 160 -26.95 12.64 -13.12
CA ALA A 160 -27.70 11.39 -13.23
C ALA A 160 -29.15 11.65 -13.67
N LEU A 161 -29.80 12.67 -13.12
CA LEU A 161 -31.16 13.06 -13.50
C LEU A 161 -31.25 13.58 -14.95
N GLN A 162 -30.24 14.31 -15.42
CA GLN A 162 -30.18 14.80 -16.81
C GLN A 162 -30.05 13.67 -17.84
N ARG A 163 -29.46 12.54 -17.47
CA ARG A 163 -29.36 11.35 -18.34
C ARG A 163 -30.69 10.60 -18.47
N LEU A 164 -31.65 10.86 -17.58
CA LEU A 164 -32.95 10.20 -17.60
C LEU A 164 -33.89 10.87 -18.62
N PRO A 165 -34.65 10.11 -19.44
CA PRO A 165 -35.67 10.71 -20.29
C PRO A 165 -36.72 11.44 -19.44
N ARG A 166 -37.12 12.63 -19.91
CA ARG A 166 -37.99 13.57 -19.18
C ARG A 166 -39.27 12.91 -18.66
N ASP A 167 -39.91 12.07 -19.46
CA ASP A 167 -41.17 11.42 -19.08
C ASP A 167 -40.98 10.48 -17.89
N ARG A 168 -39.92 9.66 -17.91
CA ARG A 168 -39.57 8.78 -16.78
C ARG A 168 -39.18 9.57 -15.54
N ALA A 169 -38.53 10.73 -15.70
CA ALA A 169 -38.19 11.59 -14.58
C ALA A 169 -39.46 12.17 -13.92
N ILE A 170 -40.42 12.65 -14.72
CA ILE A 170 -41.69 13.19 -14.22
C ILE A 170 -42.50 12.09 -13.52
N ASP A 171 -42.62 10.91 -14.14
CA ASP A 171 -43.35 9.79 -13.56
C ASP A 171 -42.66 9.27 -12.30
N GLY A 172 -41.33 9.24 -12.28
CA GLY A 172 -40.53 8.91 -11.11
C GLY A 172 -40.77 9.88 -9.94
N ILE A 173 -40.80 11.19 -10.21
CA ILE A 173 -41.10 12.21 -9.18
C ILE A 173 -42.52 12.01 -8.63
N ARG A 174 -43.50 11.74 -9.50
CA ARG A 174 -44.89 11.49 -9.09
C ARG A 174 -45.00 10.23 -8.24
N ALA A 175 -44.39 9.13 -8.67
CA ALA A 175 -44.39 7.86 -7.96
C ALA A 175 -43.69 7.97 -6.59
N PHE A 176 -42.57 8.70 -6.54
CA PHE A 176 -41.85 8.99 -5.29
C PHE A 176 -42.70 9.81 -4.32
N ASN A 177 -43.33 10.89 -4.78
CA ASN A 177 -44.18 11.72 -3.93
C ASN A 177 -45.38 10.93 -3.39
N ALA A 178 -46.04 10.13 -4.24
CA ALA A 178 -47.14 9.26 -3.81
C ALA A 178 -46.67 8.24 -2.75
N MET A 179 -45.53 7.58 -2.98
CA MET A 179 -44.95 6.64 -2.02
C MET A 179 -44.58 7.32 -0.70
N ARG A 180 -43.96 8.50 -0.75
CA ARG A 180 -43.61 9.28 0.43
C ARG A 180 -44.84 9.64 1.25
N ASP A 181 -45.90 10.12 0.60
CA ASP A 181 -47.11 10.56 1.28
C ASP A 181 -47.85 9.37 1.92
N GLU A 182 -47.89 8.22 1.24
CA GLU A 182 -48.41 6.96 1.80
C GLU A 182 -47.60 6.47 3.00
N LEU A 183 -46.26 6.47 2.89
CA LEU A 183 -45.37 6.09 3.99
C LEU A 183 -45.55 7.03 5.18
N MET A 184 -45.63 8.34 4.95
CA MET A 184 -45.88 9.31 6.01
C MET A 184 -47.25 9.13 6.65
N ASN A 185 -48.28 8.77 5.89
CA ASN A 185 -49.60 8.43 6.44
C ASN A 185 -49.56 7.15 7.28
N HIS A 186 -48.77 6.15 6.87
CA HIS A 186 -48.57 4.91 7.63
C HIS A 186 -47.81 5.16 8.94
N LEU A 187 -46.83 6.06 8.94
CA LEU A 187 -46.01 6.39 10.11
C LEU A 187 -46.66 7.42 11.06
N ARG A 188 -47.64 8.21 10.59
CA ARG A 188 -48.36 9.21 11.40
C ARG A 188 -48.94 8.68 12.74
N PRO A 189 -49.61 7.51 12.81
CA PRO A 189 -50.12 6.99 14.09
C PRO A 189 -49.02 6.67 15.10
N PHE A 190 -47.85 6.18 14.64
CA PHE A 190 -46.71 5.91 15.53
C PHE A 190 -46.20 7.19 16.21
N ALA A 191 -46.20 8.31 15.49
CA ALA A 191 -45.86 9.62 16.05
C ALA A 191 -46.91 10.13 17.06
N GLN A 192 -48.19 9.79 16.89
CA GLN A 192 -49.27 10.18 17.81
C GLN A 192 -49.29 9.33 19.09
N GLU A 193 -48.97 8.04 18.96
CA GLU A 193 -48.89 7.08 20.06
C GLU A 193 -47.55 7.12 20.80
N GLN A 194 -46.64 8.02 20.39
CA GLN A 194 -45.27 8.14 20.91
C GLN A 194 -44.51 6.80 20.87
N LYS A 195 -44.77 5.98 19.85
CA LYS A 195 -44.19 4.65 19.67
C LYS A 195 -42.99 4.73 18.73
N GLU A 196 -41.89 4.09 19.14
CA GLU A 196 -40.70 3.97 18.29
C GLU A 196 -41.01 3.08 17.07
N VAL A 197 -40.61 3.54 15.89
CA VAL A 197 -40.77 2.81 14.63
C VAL A 197 -39.65 1.77 14.52
N THR A 198 -40.01 0.51 14.35
CA THR A 198 -39.03 -0.57 14.19
C THR A 198 -38.84 -0.94 12.72
N GLU A 199 -37.75 -1.67 12.42
CA GLU A 199 -37.49 -2.15 11.06
C GLU A 199 -38.62 -3.05 10.52
N ALA A 200 -39.24 -3.85 11.40
CA ALA A 200 -40.34 -4.74 11.03
C ALA A 200 -41.56 -3.95 10.51
N ASP A 201 -41.85 -2.77 11.08
CA ASP A 201 -42.99 -1.93 10.68
C ASP A 201 -42.78 -1.37 9.27
N ILE A 202 -41.55 -0.93 8.95
CA ILE A 202 -41.20 -0.41 7.62
C ILE A 202 -41.24 -1.54 6.59
N ARG A 203 -40.67 -2.72 6.91
CA ARG A 203 -40.70 -3.88 6.01
C ARG A 203 -42.13 -4.33 5.71
N ALA A 204 -42.99 -4.40 6.73
CA ALA A 204 -44.39 -4.77 6.55
C ALA A 204 -45.14 -3.82 5.60
N PHE A 205 -44.86 -2.51 5.64
CA PHE A 205 -45.42 -1.55 4.69
C PHE A 205 -45.03 -1.86 3.24
N PHE A 206 -43.74 -2.13 3.00
CA PHE A 206 -43.25 -2.44 1.66
C PHE A 206 -43.72 -3.81 1.16
N ASP A 207 -43.81 -4.81 2.04
CA ASP A 207 -44.32 -6.15 1.68
C ASP A 207 -45.77 -6.09 1.18
N VAL A 208 -46.63 -5.31 1.85
CA VAL A 208 -48.02 -5.08 1.41
C VAL A 208 -48.07 -4.36 0.06
N LYS A 209 -47.16 -3.40 -0.19
CA LYS A 209 -47.14 -2.61 -1.42
C LYS A 209 -46.51 -3.34 -2.61
N MET A 210 -45.57 -4.26 -2.35
CA MET A 210 -44.87 -5.05 -3.36
C MET A 210 -45.55 -6.40 -3.67
N ALA A 211 -46.54 -6.80 -2.87
CA ALA A 211 -47.37 -7.97 -3.17
C ALA A 211 -48.02 -7.81 -4.57
N PRO A 212 -47.99 -8.86 -5.41
CA PRO A 212 -48.60 -8.81 -6.72
C PRO A 212 -50.09 -8.49 -6.56
N LYS A 213 -50.54 -7.41 -7.21
CA LYS A 213 -51.97 -7.20 -7.39
C LYS A 213 -52.44 -8.29 -8.34
N ASP A 214 -53.16 -9.28 -7.81
CA ASP A 214 -53.88 -10.25 -8.62
C ASP A 214 -54.80 -9.49 -9.60
N THR A 215 -54.39 -9.45 -10.86
CA THR A 215 -55.17 -8.94 -12.01
C THR A 215 -55.93 -10.06 -12.68
#